data_AF-A0A392RM71-F1
#
_entry.id   AF-A0A392RM71-F1
#
_cell.length_a   1.000
_cell.length_b   1.000
_cell.length_c   1.000
_cell.angle_alpha   90.00
_cell.angle_beta   90.00
_cell.angle_gamma   90.00
#
_symmetry.space_group_name_H-M   'P 1'
#
loop_
_entity.id
_entity.type
_entity.pdbx_description
1 polymer ?
#
loop_
_entity_poly.entity_id
_entity_poly.type
_entity_poly.pdbx_seq_one_letter_code
_entity_poly.pdbx_strand_id
1 'polypeptide(L)'
;MTIALRTKNKIGFVDGLIPQPPNDDLQYQIWRRNDNVVVSWLLNSVFKELTSSIIYASTAAAIWIDLQECFLQNNSPRLFQLRKDFITCTQGNLSV
;
A
#
# COMPACT_ATOMS: atom_id res chain seq x y z
N MET A 1 9.34 -4.71 2.81
CA MET A 1 8.53 -5.33 1.74
C MET A 1 9.16 -5.19 0.35
N THR A 2 9.42 -3.97 -0.13
CA THR A 2 9.82 -3.69 -1.54
C THR A 2 11.06 -4.45 -2.03
N ILE A 3 12.13 -4.51 -1.24
CA ILE A 3 13.36 -5.22 -1.62
C ILE A 3 13.08 -6.71 -1.80
N ALA A 4 12.37 -7.34 -0.84
CA ALA A 4 12.03 -8.76 -0.91
C ALA A 4 11.15 -9.11 -2.12
N LEU A 5 10.19 -8.24 -2.47
CA LEU A 5 9.36 -8.42 -3.67
C LEU A 5 10.17 -8.29 -4.96
N ARG A 6 11.10 -7.32 -5.03
CA ARG A 6 11.98 -7.14 -6.18
C ARG A 6 12.90 -8.35 -6.38
N THR A 7 13.52 -8.85 -5.31
CA THR A 7 14.38 -10.05 -5.38
C THR A 7 13.63 -11.30 -5.88
N LYS A 8 12.30 -11.34 -5.71
CA LYS A 8 11.45 -12.44 -6.16
C LYS A 8 10.69 -12.15 -7.47
N ASN A 9 10.98 -11.03 -8.13
CA ASN A 9 10.26 -10.56 -9.33
C ASN A 9 8.74 -10.47 -9.14
N LYS A 10 8.31 -10.03 -7.95
CA LYS A 10 6.89 -9.91 -7.57
C LYS A 10 6.39 -8.48 -7.44
N ILE A 11 7.26 -7.47 -7.58
CA ILE A 11 6.85 -6.08 -7.43
C ILE A 11 5.74 -5.68 -8.41
N GLY A 12 5.75 -6.28 -9.60
CA GLY A 12 4.74 -6.11 -10.65
C GLY A 12 3.28 -6.40 -10.24
N PHE A 13 3.08 -7.24 -9.22
CA PHE A 13 1.74 -7.56 -8.70
C PHE A 13 1.20 -6.48 -7.76
N VAL A 14 2.09 -5.66 -7.19
CA VAL A 14 1.74 -4.59 -6.24
C VAL A 14 1.52 -3.26 -6.96
N ASP A 15 2.38 -2.94 -7.93
CA ASP A 15 2.29 -1.72 -8.73
C ASP A 15 1.32 -1.85 -9.93
N GLY A 16 0.77 -3.05 -10.16
CA GLY A 16 -0.17 -3.32 -11.24
C GLY A 16 0.47 -3.50 -12.63
N LEU A 17 1.81 -3.51 -12.73
CA LEU A 17 2.50 -3.73 -14.01
C LEU A 17 2.30 -5.14 -14.57
N ILE A 18 1.93 -6.12 -13.73
CA ILE A 18 1.53 -7.47 -14.12
C ILE A 18 0.00 -7.55 -13.95
N PRO A 19 -0.79 -7.15 -14.96
CA PRO A 19 -2.23 -7.11 -14.86
C PRO A 19 -2.83 -8.51 -14.78
N GLN A 20 -4.01 -8.60 -14.15
CA GLN A 20 -4.79 -9.83 -14.12
C GLN A 20 -5.18 -10.25 -15.55
N PRO A 21 -4.82 -11.47 -15.99
CA PRO A 21 -5.28 -12.00 -17.27
C PRO A 21 -6.80 -12.23 -17.29
N PRO A 22 -7.42 -12.32 -18.48
CA PRO A 22 -8.79 -12.79 -18.64
C PRO A 22 -9.00 -14.17 -17.97
N ASN A 23 -10.20 -14.42 -17.44
CA ASN A 23 -10.50 -15.66 -16.69
C ASN A 23 -10.39 -16.95 -17.53
N ASP A 24 -10.51 -16.83 -18.84
CA ASP A 24 -10.38 -17.90 -19.84
C ASP A 24 -8.93 -18.13 -20.30
N ASP A 25 -7.98 -17.27 -19.89
CA ASP A 25 -6.57 -17.44 -20.19
C ASP A 25 -5.97 -18.58 -19.35
N LEU A 26 -5.18 -19.43 -20.01
CA LEU A 26 -4.41 -20.50 -19.36
C LEU A 26 -3.46 -19.96 -18.26
N GLN A 27 -3.01 -18.71 -18.40
CA GLN A 27 -2.14 -18.04 -17.44
C GLN A 27 -2.88 -17.50 -16.21
N TYR A 28 -4.21 -17.41 -16.23
CA TYR A 28 -4.98 -16.85 -15.12
C TYR A 28 -4.71 -17.56 -13.79
N GLN A 29 -4.68 -18.90 -13.79
CA GLN A 29 -4.42 -19.67 -12.57
C GLN A 29 -2.99 -19.51 -12.06
N ILE A 30 -2.02 -19.34 -12.96
CA ILE A 30 -0.62 -19.09 -12.60
C ILE A 30 -0.51 -17.69 -12.00
N TRP A 31 -1.10 -16.69 -12.64
CA TRP A 31 -1.15 -15.33 -12.13
C TRP A 31 -1.77 -15.28 -10.74
N ARG A 32 -2.96 -15.88 -10.57
CA ARG A 32 -3.70 -15.90 -9.29
C ARG A 32 -2.92 -16.54 -8.15
N ARG A 33 -2.20 -17.63 -8.41
CA ARG A 33 -1.32 -18.25 -7.41
C ARG A 33 -0.21 -17.31 -6.95
N ASN A 34 0.40 -16.59 -7.89
CA ASN A 34 1.46 -15.65 -7.58
C ASN A 34 0.93 -14.42 -6.84
N ASP A 35 -0.22 -13.90 -7.25
CA ASP A 35 -0.91 -12.80 -6.57
C ASP A 35 -1.25 -13.18 -5.12
N ASN A 36 -1.85 -14.36 -4.88
CA ASN A 36 -2.16 -14.86 -3.53
C ASN A 36 -0.93 -14.95 -2.60
N VAL A 37 0.24 -15.30 -3.14
CA VAL A 37 1.48 -15.31 -2.35
C VAL A 37 1.85 -13.90 -1.92
N VAL A 38 1.76 -12.93 -2.82
CA VAL A 38 2.03 -11.52 -2.51
C VAL A 38 1.01 -10.98 -1.51
N VAL A 39 -0.27 -11.28 -1.70
CA VAL A 39 -1.35 -10.98 -0.73
C VAL A 39 -0.98 -11.52 0.66
N SER A 40 -0.54 -12.77 0.76
CA SER A 40 -0.15 -13.35 2.06
C SER A 40 1.01 -12.58 2.72
N TRP A 41 2.00 -12.12 1.95
CA TRP A 41 3.10 -11.33 2.48
C TRP A 41 2.65 -9.93 2.92
N LEU A 42 1.74 -9.32 2.16
CA LEU A 42 1.13 -8.04 2.52
C LEU A 42 0.37 -8.17 3.84
N LEU A 43 -0.57 -9.12 3.93
CA LEU A 43 -1.38 -9.34 5.13
C LEU A 43 -0.52 -9.67 6.37
N ASN A 44 0.51 -10.50 6.22
CA ASN A 44 1.42 -10.84 7.32
C ASN A 44 2.31 -9.67 7.78
N SER A 45 2.45 -8.63 6.96
CA SER A 45 3.27 -7.46 7.29
C SER A 45 2.44 -6.30 7.86
N VAL A 46 1.11 -6.45 7.95
CA VAL A 46 0.17 -5.41 8.37
C VAL A 46 -0.35 -5.72 9.77
N PHE A 47 -0.57 -4.68 10.59
CA PHE A 47 -1.17 -4.82 11.92
C PHE A 47 -2.60 -5.38 11.82
N LYS A 48 -2.96 -6.30 12.71
CA LYS A 48 -4.28 -6.99 12.71
C LYS A 48 -5.49 -6.05 12.63
N GLU A 49 -5.36 -4.86 13.20
CA GLU A 49 -6.40 -3.82 13.22
C GLU A 49 -6.71 -3.25 11.84
N LEU A 50 -5.72 -3.22 10.94
CA LEU A 50 -5.89 -2.80 9.55
C LEU A 50 -6.37 -3.95 8.66
N THR A 51 -6.21 -5.20 9.10
CA THR A 51 -6.59 -6.37 8.31
C THR A 51 -8.10 -6.46 8.08
N SER A 52 -8.91 -6.01 9.04
CA SER A 52 -10.38 -6.04 8.95
C SER A 52 -10.96 -5.17 7.82
N SER A 53 -10.30 -4.05 7.48
CA SER A 53 -10.70 -3.20 6.35
C SER A 53 -10.19 -3.71 5.01
N ILE A 54 -9.16 -4.56 5.00
CA ILE A 54 -8.42 -5.00 3.80
C ILE A 54 -8.85 -6.39 3.31
N ILE A 55 -9.51 -7.21 4.15
CA ILE A 55 -9.91 -8.60 3.84
C ILE A 55 -10.79 -8.72 2.58
N TYR A 56 -11.44 -7.66 2.14
CA TYR A 56 -12.32 -7.68 0.97
C TYR A 56 -11.61 -7.43 -0.37
N ALA A 57 -10.34 -7.03 -0.37
CA ALA A 57 -9.60 -6.75 -1.60
C ALA A 57 -9.21 -8.05 -2.33
N SER A 58 -9.48 -8.09 -3.63
CA SER A 58 -9.38 -9.27 -4.47
C SER A 58 -7.99 -9.54 -5.04
N THR A 59 -7.07 -8.58 -4.96
CA THR A 59 -5.71 -8.67 -5.53
C THR A 59 -4.66 -7.97 -4.66
N ALA A 60 -3.38 -8.31 -4.84
CA ALA A 60 -2.29 -7.65 -4.12
C ALA A 60 -2.21 -6.13 -4.40
N ALA A 61 -2.48 -5.72 -5.64
CA ALA A 61 -2.52 -4.31 -6.03
C ALA A 61 -3.64 -3.55 -5.29
N ALA A 62 -4.85 -4.12 -5.22
CA ALA A 62 -5.97 -3.52 -4.49
C ALA A 62 -5.65 -3.35 -3.00
N ILE A 63 -5.12 -4.41 -2.36
CA ILE A 63 -4.67 -4.35 -0.96
C ILE A 63 -3.65 -3.23 -0.75
N TRP A 64 -2.70 -3.08 -1.68
CA TRP A 64 -1.67 -2.06 -1.57
C TRP A 64 -2.24 -0.65 -1.67
N ILE A 65 -3.19 -0.42 -2.57
CA ILE A 65 -3.89 0.86 -2.70
C ILE A 65 -4.65 1.19 -1.40
N ASP A 66 -5.44 0.25 -0.88
CA ASP A 66 -6.20 0.44 0.36
C ASP A 66 -5.27 0.76 1.55
N LEU A 67 -4.14 0.07 1.64
CA LEU A 67 -3.12 0.35 2.64
C LEU A 67 -2.58 1.78 2.49
N GLN A 68 -2.22 2.19 1.27
CA GLN A 68 -1.74 3.55 1.03
C GLN A 68 -2.77 4.59 1.46
N GLU A 69 -4.05 4.39 1.14
CA GLU A 69 -5.12 5.30 1.54
C GLU A 69 -5.31 5.33 3.06
N CYS A 70 -5.39 4.18 3.73
CA CYS A 70 -5.52 4.12 5.19
C CYS A 70 -4.33 4.79 5.90
N PHE A 71 -3.09 4.56 5.44
CA PHE A 71 -1.92 5.20 6.03
C PHE A 71 -1.84 6.69 5.73
N LEU A 72 -2.26 7.14 4.54
CA LEU A 72 -2.35 8.57 4.22
C LEU A 72 -3.41 9.26 5.09
N GLN A 73 -4.58 8.66 5.26
CA GLN A 73 -5.63 9.19 6.14
C GLN A 73 -5.16 9.28 7.59
N ASN A 74 -4.58 8.21 8.15
CA ASN A 74 -4.06 8.22 9.52
C ASN A 74 -2.93 9.23 9.74
N ASN A 75 -2.09 9.45 8.72
CA ASN A 75 -0.99 10.41 8.80
C ASN A 75 -1.40 11.86 8.46
N SER A 76 -2.57 12.08 7.88
CA SER A 76 -3.00 13.41 7.42
C SER A 76 -3.09 14.45 8.55
N PRO A 77 -3.69 14.16 9.73
CA PRO A 77 -3.71 15.12 10.85
C PRO A 77 -2.30 15.45 11.35
N ARG A 78 -1.42 14.46 11.43
CA ARG A 78 -0.03 14.64 11.86
C ARG A 78 0.77 15.46 10.84
N LEU A 79 0.58 15.21 9.55
CA LEU A 79 1.20 15.99 8.48
C LEU A 79 0.71 17.44 8.49
N PHE A 80 -0.59 17.66 8.73
CA PHE A 80 -1.16 18.99 8.88
C PHE A 80 -0.56 19.72 10.09
N GLN A 81 -0.46 19.05 11.24
CA GLN A 81 0.16 19.62 12.43
C GLN A 81 1.63 20.00 12.17
N LEU A 82 2.41 19.10 11.56
CA LEU A 82 3.81 19.39 11.21
C LEU A 82 3.93 20.59 10.25
N ARG A 83 3.04 20.70 9.27
CA ARG A 83 2.99 21.86 8.36
C ARG A 83 2.64 23.15 9.09
N LYS A 84 1.67 23.10 10.01
CA LYS A 84 1.29 24.23 10.85
C LYS A 84 2.47 24.66 11.72
N ASP A 85 3.11 23.72 12.41
CA ASP A 85 4.27 23.96 13.27
C ASP A 85 5.41 24.61 12.48
N PHE A 86 5.68 24.14 11.27
CA PHE A 86 6.67 24.73 10.38
C PHE A 86 6.34 26.18 9.99
N ILE A 87 5.08 26.48 9.66
CA ILE A 87 4.61 27.84 9.34
C ILE A 87 4.68 28.75 10.59
N THR A 88 4.26 28.26 11.75
CA THR A 88 4.31 29.04 12.99
C THR A 88 5.74 29.24 13.49
N CYS A 89 6.65 28.28 13.28
CA CYS A 89 8.07 28.43 13.60
C CYS A 89 8.77 29.44 12.69
N THR A 90 8.37 29.53 11.42
CA THR A 90 8.88 30.58 10.52
C THR A 90 8.31 31.96 10.85
N GLN A 91 7.13 32.03 11.46
CA GLN A 91 6.51 33.29 11.90
C GLN A 91 6.95 33.75 13.31
N GLY A 92 7.44 32.84 14.16
CA GLY A 92 7.80 33.13 15.56
C GLY A 92 9.12 33.85 15.81
N ASN A 93 9.94 34.10 14.78
CA ASN A 93 11.24 34.78 14.90
C ASN A 93 11.40 36.03 14.02
N LEU A 94 10.31 36.54 13.47
CA LEU A 94 10.30 37.85 12.78
C LEU A 94 9.27 38.75 13.45
N SER A 95 9.60 39.23 14.66
CA SER A 95 9.06 40.49 15.14
C SER A 95 9.62 41.61 14.26
N VAL A 96 8.74 42.34 13.58
CA VAL A 96 9.03 43.67 13.02
C VAL A 96 9.27 44.65 14.15
#